data_AF-A0A5N7Y2F8-F1
#
_entry.id   AF-A0A5N7Y2F8-F1
#
_cell.length_a   1.000
_cell.length_b   1.000
_cell.length_c   1.000
_cell.angle_alpha   90.00
_cell.angle_beta   90.00
_cell.angle_gamma   90.00
#
_symmetry.space_group_name_H-M   'P 1'
#
loop_
_entity.id
_entity.type
_entity.pdbx_description
1 polymer ?
#
loop_
_entity_poly.entity_id
_entity_poly.type
_entity_poly.pdbx_seq_one_letter_code
_entity_poly.pdbx_strand_id
1 'polypeptide(L)'
;MASNRPVIETKDLERSITQLLEQRVDDAMSGDEPFYVQHGSFEHETMAAPPAQPPAYDLAFVLRADERVMWPIEAKVLETPGRLADYAKDVNDEFLTCRYAPFSSSGAMLGYLLSGSTEAALAGIEKKLGCTLRSVNGYTARPHRKSTHTRTVPAGKSYPINFDCHHLVLEYLGLKRSSS
;
A
#
# COMPACT_ATOMS: atom_id res chain seq x y z
N MET A 1 -12.60 26.28 16.86
CA MET A 1 -12.13 24.97 17.35
C MET A 1 -10.72 24.79 16.86
N ALA A 2 -9.74 24.52 17.74
CA ALA A 2 -8.37 24.29 17.31
C ALA A 2 -8.36 23.12 16.33
N SER A 3 -7.81 23.33 15.13
CA SER A 3 -7.53 22.27 14.16
C SER A 3 -6.50 21.34 14.83
N ASN A 4 -6.97 20.35 15.58
CA ASN A 4 -6.12 19.36 16.22
C ASN A 4 -5.68 18.39 15.11
N ARG A 5 -4.67 18.80 14.32
CA ARG A 5 -3.98 17.88 13.44
C ARG A 5 -3.45 16.75 14.33
N PRO A 6 -3.69 15.48 13.97
CA PRO A 6 -3.21 14.38 14.79
C PRO A 6 -1.69 14.45 14.91
N VAL A 7 -1.17 14.08 16.07
CA VAL A 7 0.27 14.01 16.31
C VAL A 7 0.82 12.88 15.45
N ILE A 8 1.83 13.20 14.63
CA ILE A 8 2.56 12.23 13.82
C ILE A 8 3.96 12.10 14.42
N GLU A 9 4.31 10.92 14.91
CA GLU A 9 5.65 10.67 15.45
C GLU A 9 6.66 10.58 14.31
N THR A 10 7.63 11.51 14.28
CA THR A 10 8.59 11.61 13.17
C THR A 10 9.66 10.51 13.16
N LYS A 11 9.79 9.77 14.27
CA LYS A 11 10.74 8.65 14.41
C LYS A 11 10.27 7.42 13.66
N ASP A 12 8.96 7.17 13.65
CA ASP A 12 8.33 6.08 12.92
C ASP A 12 7.20 6.64 12.05
N LEU A 13 7.63 7.41 11.06
CA LEU A 13 6.75 8.25 10.25
C LEU A 13 5.74 7.43 9.45
N GLU A 14 6.20 6.31 8.88
CA GLU A 14 5.39 5.41 8.06
C GLU A 14 4.26 4.82 8.88
N ARG A 15 4.60 4.18 10.00
CA ARG A 15 3.63 3.57 10.90
C ARG A 15 2.67 4.59 11.50
N SER A 16 3.19 5.74 11.94
CA SER A 16 2.36 6.79 12.56
C SER A 16 1.31 7.34 11.60
N ILE A 17 1.65 7.49 10.33
CA ILE A 17 0.67 7.93 9.31
C ILE A 17 -0.30 6.80 9.00
N THR A 18 0.19 5.58 8.75
CA THR A 18 -0.66 4.44 8.37
C THR A 18 -1.65 4.07 9.47
N GLN A 19 -1.25 4.08 10.74
CA GLN A 19 -2.14 3.79 11.87
C GLN A 19 -3.31 4.80 11.95
N LEU A 20 -3.07 6.07 11.61
CA LEU A 20 -4.15 7.06 11.54
C LEU A 20 -5.09 6.84 10.35
N LEU A 21 -4.64 6.16 9.29
CA LEU A 21 -5.50 5.85 8.14
C LEU A 21 -6.54 4.80 8.46
N GLU A 22 -6.21 3.77 9.26
CA GLU A 22 -7.18 2.76 9.71
C GLU A 22 -8.42 3.42 10.33
N GLN A 23 -8.21 4.27 11.34
CA GLN A 23 -9.31 4.99 12.00
C GLN A 23 -10.08 5.90 11.03
N ARG A 24 -9.38 6.61 10.14
CA ARG A 24 -10.04 7.53 9.18
C ARG A 24 -10.85 6.80 8.13
N VAL A 25 -10.41 5.61 7.73
CA VAL A 25 -11.18 4.74 6.84
C VAL A 25 -12.40 4.25 7.60
N ASP A 26 -12.24 3.77 8.83
CA ASP A 26 -13.34 3.31 9.69
C ASP A 26 -14.40 4.39 9.91
N ASP A 27 -14.00 5.63 10.24
CA ASP A 27 -14.90 6.77 10.38
C ASP A 27 -15.69 7.11 9.10
N ALA A 28 -15.18 6.72 7.92
CA ALA A 28 -15.82 6.95 6.63
C ALA A 28 -16.67 5.77 6.14
N MET A 29 -16.61 4.62 6.83
CA MET A 29 -17.40 3.44 6.53
C MET A 29 -18.83 3.60 7.07
N SER A 30 -19.77 2.93 6.41
CA SER A 30 -21.17 2.86 6.82
C SER A 30 -21.43 1.85 7.94
N GLY A 31 -20.55 0.86 8.08
CA GLY A 31 -20.70 -0.29 8.96
C GLY A 31 -21.31 -1.52 8.27
N ASP A 32 -21.87 -1.34 7.07
CA ASP A 32 -22.48 -2.41 6.27
C ASP A 32 -21.51 -3.03 5.24
N GLU A 33 -20.25 -2.59 5.23
CA GLU A 33 -19.23 -3.09 4.33
C GLU A 33 -19.00 -4.59 4.56
N PRO A 34 -18.83 -5.39 3.48
CA PRO A 34 -18.51 -6.81 3.59
C PRO A 34 -17.09 -7.07 4.10
N PHE A 35 -16.36 -6.02 4.45
CA PHE A 35 -14.99 -6.06 4.96
C PHE A 35 -14.85 -5.18 6.20
N TYR A 36 -13.73 -5.34 6.90
CA TYR A 36 -13.23 -4.35 7.86
C TYR A 36 -11.81 -3.95 7.47
N VAL A 37 -11.31 -2.85 8.02
CA VAL A 37 -9.93 -2.40 7.81
C VAL A 37 -9.08 -2.78 9.02
N GLN A 38 -7.84 -3.22 8.80
CA GLN A 38 -6.92 -3.57 9.87
C GLN A 38 -5.46 -3.20 9.54
N HIS A 39 -4.82 -2.45 10.42
CA HIS A 39 -3.38 -2.15 10.36
C HIS A 39 -2.54 -3.33 10.84
N GLY A 40 -1.46 -3.66 10.14
CA GLY A 40 -0.55 -4.74 10.56
C GLY A 40 -1.13 -6.14 10.43
N SER A 41 -2.04 -6.37 9.48
CA SER A 41 -2.68 -7.68 9.26
C SER A 41 -1.68 -8.71 8.76
N PHE A 42 -1.64 -9.89 9.39
CA PHE A 42 -0.71 -10.95 9.03
C PHE A 42 -1.21 -11.82 7.87
N GLU A 43 -0.36 -12.02 6.87
CA GLU A 43 -0.58 -12.95 5.77
C GLU A 43 -0.02 -14.34 6.12
N HIS A 44 -0.93 -15.25 6.47
CA HIS A 44 -0.57 -16.58 6.92
C HIS A 44 -0.35 -17.59 5.79
N GLU A 45 -0.94 -17.39 4.61
CA GLU A 45 -0.87 -18.35 3.50
C GLU A 45 0.55 -18.48 2.93
N THR A 46 1.30 -17.38 2.93
CA THR A 46 2.64 -17.29 2.34
C THR A 46 3.75 -17.31 3.39
N MET A 47 3.38 -17.59 4.65
CA MET A 47 4.31 -17.70 5.76
C MET A 47 5.38 -18.76 5.45
N ALA A 48 6.65 -18.39 5.63
CA ALA A 48 7.75 -19.33 5.53
C ALA A 48 7.69 -20.37 6.66
N ALA A 49 8.42 -21.49 6.51
CA ALA A 49 8.45 -22.52 7.54
C ALA A 49 8.89 -21.94 8.91
N PRO A 50 8.35 -22.47 10.03
CA PRO A 50 8.78 -22.07 11.36
C PRO A 50 10.31 -22.09 11.51
N PRO A 51 10.92 -21.13 12.22
CA PRO A 51 10.30 -20.19 13.16
C PRO A 51 9.93 -18.81 12.58
N ALA A 52 9.84 -18.68 11.25
CA ALA A 52 9.51 -17.40 10.62
C ALA A 52 8.13 -16.88 11.05
N GLN A 53 8.02 -15.57 11.26
CA GLN A 53 6.73 -14.91 11.44
C GLN A 53 6.05 -14.72 10.08
N PRO A 54 4.70 -14.72 10.03
CA PRO A 54 3.99 -14.36 8.82
C PRO A 54 4.33 -12.93 8.39
N PRO A 55 4.43 -12.66 7.08
CA PRO A 55 4.47 -11.29 6.60
C PRO A 55 3.27 -10.47 7.09
N ALA A 56 3.45 -9.17 7.25
CA ALA A 56 2.39 -8.26 7.69
C ALA A 56 2.19 -7.14 6.68
N TYR A 57 0.94 -6.86 6.36
CA TYR A 57 0.56 -5.72 5.55
C TYR A 57 0.58 -4.44 6.38
N ASP A 58 0.95 -3.32 5.77
CA ASP A 58 0.78 -2.03 6.43
C ASP A 58 -0.70 -1.75 6.71
N LEU A 59 -1.60 -2.02 5.77
CA LEU A 59 -3.04 -1.95 5.98
C LEU A 59 -3.73 -2.99 5.10
N ALA A 60 -4.81 -3.60 5.56
CA ALA A 60 -5.60 -4.51 4.73
C ALA A 60 -7.09 -4.25 4.91
N PHE A 61 -7.84 -4.39 3.81
CA PHE A 61 -9.28 -4.58 3.87
C PHE A 61 -9.55 -6.08 3.89
N VAL A 62 -10.05 -6.57 5.02
CA VAL A 62 -10.22 -7.99 5.32
C VAL A 62 -11.68 -8.37 5.09
N LEU A 63 -11.93 -9.35 4.22
CA LEU A 63 -13.27 -9.81 3.92
C LEU A 63 -13.88 -10.53 5.13
N ARG A 64 -15.04 -10.08 5.61
CA ARG A 64 -15.72 -10.67 6.78
C ARG A 64 -16.16 -12.12 6.56
N ALA A 65 -16.47 -12.49 5.32
CA ALA A 65 -16.89 -13.83 4.97
C ALA A 65 -15.74 -14.84 4.93
N ASP A 66 -14.50 -14.38 4.73
CA ASP A 66 -13.29 -15.19 4.73
C ASP A 66 -12.07 -14.29 4.97
N GLU A 67 -11.59 -14.24 6.21
CA GLU A 67 -10.53 -13.31 6.63
C GLU A 67 -9.16 -13.60 6.00
N ARG A 68 -9.01 -14.75 5.32
CA ARG A 68 -7.82 -15.02 4.49
C ARG A 68 -7.81 -14.16 3.24
N VAL A 69 -8.98 -13.72 2.77
CA VAL A 69 -9.10 -12.86 1.58
C VAL A 69 -8.92 -11.41 2.02
N MET A 70 -7.71 -10.92 1.81
CA MET A 70 -7.32 -9.54 2.13
C MET A 70 -7.01 -8.77 0.86
N TRP A 71 -7.46 -7.53 0.79
CA TRP A 71 -6.99 -6.55 -0.19
C TRP A 71 -5.97 -5.63 0.49
N PRO A 72 -4.66 -5.83 0.24
CA PRO A 72 -3.62 -5.17 1.00
C PRO A 72 -3.21 -3.83 0.41
N ILE A 73 -2.73 -2.97 1.31
CA ILE A 73 -2.04 -1.73 1.05
C ILE A 73 -0.68 -1.81 1.74
N GLU A 74 0.37 -1.55 0.96
CA GLU A 74 1.69 -1.22 1.48
C GLU A 74 1.92 0.28 1.41
N ALA A 75 2.60 0.84 2.40
CA ALA A 75 2.92 2.26 2.48
C ALA A 75 4.42 2.47 2.47
N LYS A 76 4.87 3.54 1.82
CA LYS A 76 6.26 4.01 1.91
C LYS A 76 6.34 5.51 2.04
N VAL A 77 7.21 5.96 2.93
CA VAL A 77 7.61 7.37 2.98
C VAL A 77 8.49 7.69 1.77
N LEU A 78 8.09 8.69 0.99
CA LEU A 78 8.83 9.20 -0.15
C LEU A 78 9.44 10.56 0.20
N GLU A 79 10.73 10.58 0.54
CA GLU A 79 11.41 11.85 0.87
C GLU A 79 11.38 12.84 -0.29
N THR A 80 11.56 12.32 -1.51
CA THR A 80 11.50 13.07 -2.77
C THR A 80 10.88 12.19 -3.86
N PRO A 81 10.46 12.76 -5.01
CA PRO A 81 9.90 11.99 -6.12
C PRO A 81 10.81 10.88 -6.67
N GLY A 82 12.12 10.97 -6.46
CA GLY A 82 13.10 10.00 -6.95
C GLY A 82 13.46 8.89 -5.96
N ARG A 83 13.06 8.99 -4.68
CA ARG A 83 13.40 8.02 -3.63
C ARG A 83 12.36 6.90 -3.59
N LEU A 84 12.43 6.01 -4.59
CA LEU A 84 11.43 4.97 -4.85
C LEU A 84 12.00 3.54 -4.77
N ALA A 85 13.16 3.35 -4.17
CA ALA A 85 13.83 2.04 -4.12
C ALA A 85 12.97 1.02 -3.33
N ASP A 86 12.62 1.34 -2.09
CA ASP A 86 11.82 0.46 -1.23
C ASP A 86 10.39 0.29 -1.77
N TYR A 87 9.81 1.37 -2.30
CA TYR A 87 8.51 1.31 -2.97
C TYR A 87 8.49 0.30 -4.12
N ALA A 88 9.48 0.36 -5.01
CA ALA A 88 9.57 -0.56 -6.13
C ALA A 88 9.93 -1.98 -5.69
N LYS A 89 10.73 -2.11 -4.62
CA LYS A 89 11.08 -3.39 -4.03
C LYS A 89 9.82 -4.13 -3.57
N ASP A 90 8.93 -3.48 -2.82
CA ASP A 90 7.73 -4.16 -2.30
C ASP A 90 6.76 -4.57 -3.42
N VAL A 91 6.62 -3.75 -4.47
CA VAL A 91 5.85 -4.17 -5.65
C VAL A 91 6.42 -5.46 -6.24
N ASN A 92 7.72 -5.47 -6.54
CA ASN A 92 8.36 -6.57 -7.26
C ASN A 92 8.52 -7.84 -6.41
N ASP A 93 8.93 -7.68 -5.15
CA ASP A 93 9.32 -8.78 -4.29
C ASP A 93 8.15 -9.34 -3.49
N GLU A 94 7.13 -8.53 -3.20
CA GLU A 94 6.01 -8.94 -2.36
C GLU A 94 4.75 -9.19 -3.22
N PHE A 95 4.25 -8.20 -3.95
CA PHE A 95 3.05 -8.38 -4.77
C PHE A 95 3.28 -9.28 -5.98
N LEU A 96 4.35 -9.06 -6.76
CA LEU A 96 4.56 -9.80 -8.01
C LEU A 96 5.05 -11.24 -7.81
N THR A 97 5.49 -11.61 -6.61
CA THR A 97 5.84 -12.99 -6.23
C THR A 97 4.68 -13.74 -5.57
N CYS A 98 3.52 -13.08 -5.40
CA CYS A 98 2.39 -13.57 -4.63
C CYS A 98 2.70 -13.83 -3.15
N ARG A 99 3.81 -13.28 -2.62
CA ARG A 99 4.06 -13.29 -1.17
C ARG A 99 3.00 -12.45 -0.47
N TYR A 100 2.59 -11.35 -1.10
CA TYR A 100 1.48 -10.48 -0.67
C TYR A 100 0.29 -10.66 -1.63
N ALA A 101 -0.94 -10.51 -1.10
CA ALA A 101 -2.20 -10.64 -1.82
C ALA A 101 -2.43 -11.99 -2.54
N PRO A 102 -2.17 -13.17 -1.93
CA PRO A 102 -2.27 -14.46 -2.63
C PRO A 102 -3.69 -14.74 -3.16
N PHE A 103 -4.73 -14.25 -2.49
CA PHE A 103 -6.14 -14.46 -2.87
C PHE A 103 -6.78 -13.27 -3.60
N SER A 104 -6.05 -12.17 -3.77
CA SER A 104 -6.55 -10.96 -4.43
C SER A 104 -5.83 -10.73 -5.75
N SER A 105 -6.57 -10.31 -6.78
CA SER A 105 -6.00 -9.94 -8.09
C SER A 105 -5.57 -8.46 -8.14
N SER A 106 -5.57 -7.79 -7.00
CA SER A 106 -5.14 -6.40 -6.89
C SER A 106 -4.72 -6.06 -5.47
N GLY A 107 -4.03 -4.94 -5.34
CA GLY A 107 -3.62 -4.31 -4.09
C GLY A 107 -3.22 -2.86 -4.33
N ALA A 108 -2.67 -2.22 -3.32
CA ALA A 108 -2.26 -0.82 -3.41
C ALA A 108 -0.90 -0.55 -2.77
N MET A 109 -0.25 0.49 -3.29
CA MET A 109 0.91 1.13 -2.72
C MET A 109 0.58 2.60 -2.43
N LEU A 110 0.74 3.01 -1.17
CA LEU A 110 0.67 4.40 -0.72
C LEU A 110 2.06 5.02 -0.66
N GLY A 111 2.22 6.19 -1.27
CA GLY A 111 3.42 7.01 -1.13
C GLY A 111 3.14 8.23 -0.27
N TYR A 112 3.79 8.37 0.89
CA TYR A 112 3.72 9.60 1.70
C TYR A 112 4.83 10.56 1.27
N LEU A 113 4.51 11.51 0.39
CA LEU A 113 5.47 12.41 -0.23
C LEU A 113 5.79 13.61 0.68
N LEU A 114 7.05 13.75 1.06
CA LEU A 114 7.51 14.80 1.98
C LEU A 114 7.95 16.09 1.26
N SER A 115 8.39 15.97 0.01
CA SER A 115 8.81 17.10 -0.83
C SER A 115 8.63 16.82 -2.32
N GLY A 116 8.48 17.87 -3.13
CA GLY A 116 8.24 17.77 -4.57
C GLY A 116 6.75 17.72 -4.93
N SER A 117 6.42 17.15 -6.08
CA SER A 117 5.04 17.00 -6.56
C SER A 117 4.64 15.53 -6.73
N THR A 118 3.36 15.25 -6.48
CA THR A 118 2.75 13.94 -6.72
C THR A 118 2.87 13.48 -8.17
N GLU A 119 2.75 14.40 -9.14
CA GLU A 119 2.94 14.10 -10.57
C GLU A 119 4.36 13.58 -10.85
N ALA A 120 5.38 14.26 -10.34
CA ALA A 120 6.77 13.82 -10.51
C ALA A 120 7.02 12.47 -9.81
N ALA A 121 6.39 12.23 -8.66
CA ALA A 121 6.52 10.97 -7.94
C ALA A 121 5.88 9.81 -8.73
N LEU A 122 4.68 10.01 -9.28
CA LEU A 122 4.01 9.02 -10.13
C LEU A 122 4.79 8.74 -11.41
N ALA A 123 5.33 9.77 -12.08
CA ALA A 123 6.22 9.57 -13.23
C ALA A 123 7.51 8.81 -12.84
N GLY A 124 8.03 9.07 -11.64
CA GLY A 124 9.15 8.32 -11.07
C GLY A 124 8.80 6.85 -10.85
N ILE A 125 7.61 6.55 -10.31
CA ILE A 125 7.12 5.18 -10.07
C ILE A 125 6.98 4.45 -11.40
N GLU A 126 6.36 5.09 -12.40
CA GLU A 126 6.22 4.55 -13.75
C GLU A 126 7.58 4.12 -14.32
N LYS A 127 8.55 5.04 -14.30
CA LYS A 127 9.91 4.79 -14.78
C LYS A 127 10.63 3.70 -13.98
N LYS A 128 10.49 3.70 -12.65
CA LYS A 128 11.20 2.78 -11.76
C LYS A 128 10.68 1.35 -11.87
N LEU A 129 9.37 1.18 -12.04
CA LEU A 129 8.74 -0.12 -12.26
C LEU A 129 8.85 -0.60 -13.71
N GLY A 130 9.16 0.30 -14.66
CA GLY A 130 9.27 -0.04 -16.07
C GLY A 130 7.93 -0.46 -16.69
N CYS A 131 6.82 0.06 -16.17
CA CYS A 131 5.46 -0.21 -16.64
C CYS A 131 4.74 1.11 -16.95
N THR A 132 3.51 1.06 -17.48
CA THR A 132 2.69 2.27 -17.69
C THR A 132 1.69 2.44 -16.54
N LEU A 133 1.59 3.65 -16.00
CA LEU A 133 0.61 4.03 -15.00
C LEU A 133 -0.60 4.70 -15.65
N ARG A 134 -1.76 4.04 -15.58
CA ARG A 134 -3.00 4.53 -16.18
C ARG A 134 -3.85 5.26 -15.15
N SER A 135 -4.54 6.31 -15.58
CA SER A 135 -5.55 6.99 -14.76
C SER A 135 -6.68 6.03 -14.40
N VAL A 136 -7.19 6.14 -13.18
CA VAL A 136 -8.36 5.38 -12.72
C VAL A 136 -9.60 6.23 -12.96
N ASN A 137 -10.60 5.65 -13.64
CA ASN A 137 -11.85 6.34 -13.97
C ASN A 137 -12.54 6.87 -12.71
N GLY A 138 -13.11 8.06 -12.80
CA GLY A 138 -13.80 8.73 -11.68
C GLY A 138 -12.89 9.50 -10.71
N TYR A 139 -11.55 9.39 -10.85
CA TYR A 139 -10.60 10.00 -9.92
C TYR A 139 -9.45 10.75 -10.62
N THR A 140 -9.72 11.39 -11.76
CA THR A 140 -8.68 12.01 -12.61
C THR A 140 -7.86 13.11 -11.91
N ALA A 141 -8.48 13.86 -10.99
CA ALA A 141 -7.81 14.89 -10.20
C ALA A 141 -7.01 14.34 -9.02
N ARG A 142 -7.26 13.09 -8.61
CA ARG A 142 -6.54 12.47 -7.48
C ARG A 142 -5.18 11.97 -8.00
N PRO A 143 -4.09 12.10 -7.21
CA PRO A 143 -2.77 11.54 -7.53
C PRO A 143 -2.77 10.01 -7.40
N HIS A 144 -3.64 9.38 -8.18
CA HIS A 144 -3.94 7.95 -8.20
C HIS A 144 -3.78 7.42 -9.61
N ARG A 145 -2.97 6.38 -9.76
CA ARG A 145 -2.83 5.64 -11.01
C ARG A 145 -2.90 4.14 -10.74
N LYS A 146 -3.04 3.36 -11.80
CA LYS A 146 -3.04 1.90 -11.75
C LYS A 146 -2.04 1.35 -12.75
N SER A 147 -1.24 0.37 -12.33
CA SER A 147 -0.46 -0.49 -13.22
C SER A 147 -1.06 -1.89 -13.26
N THR A 148 -0.79 -2.61 -14.33
CA THR A 148 -1.20 -4.01 -14.49
C THR A 148 0.04 -4.85 -14.73
N HIS A 149 0.11 -6.00 -14.04
CA HIS A 149 1.27 -6.88 -14.02
C HIS A 149 0.88 -8.34 -14.18
N THR A 150 1.88 -9.15 -14.54
CA THR A 150 1.82 -10.61 -14.50
C THR A 150 2.67 -11.10 -13.34
N ARG A 151 2.07 -11.84 -12.41
CA ARG A 151 2.76 -12.39 -11.24
C ARG A 151 3.50 -13.69 -11.55
N THR A 152 4.56 -13.93 -10.80
CA THR A 152 5.19 -15.25 -10.68
C THR A 152 4.45 -16.04 -9.61
N VAL A 153 3.53 -16.92 -10.03
CA VAL A 153 2.75 -17.75 -9.11
C VAL A 153 3.57 -18.96 -8.67
N PRO A 154 3.68 -19.26 -7.35
CA PRO A 154 4.37 -20.45 -6.88
C PRO A 154 3.75 -21.76 -7.41
N ALA A 155 4.59 -22.76 -7.63
CA ALA A 155 4.15 -24.06 -8.14
C ALA A 155 3.06 -24.69 -7.26
N GLY A 156 2.01 -25.23 -7.89
CA GLY A 156 0.89 -25.87 -7.20
C GLY A 156 -0.10 -24.91 -6.54
N LYS A 157 0.10 -23.59 -6.66
CA LYS A 157 -0.85 -22.57 -6.16
C LYS A 157 -1.77 -22.10 -7.29
N SER A 158 -3.02 -21.82 -6.93
CA SER A 158 -4.06 -21.31 -7.85
C SER A 158 -4.30 -19.81 -7.68
N TYR A 159 -3.26 -19.05 -7.33
CA TYR A 159 -3.37 -17.61 -7.11
C TYR A 159 -3.64 -16.88 -8.44
N PRO A 160 -4.32 -15.71 -8.42
CA PRO A 160 -4.56 -14.95 -9.64
C PRO A 160 -3.26 -14.51 -10.32
N ILE A 161 -3.04 -14.86 -11.59
CA ILE A 161 -1.80 -14.48 -12.29
C ILE A 161 -1.74 -12.99 -12.66
N ASN A 162 -2.89 -12.41 -13.05
CA ASN A 162 -2.99 -10.99 -13.39
C ASN A 162 -3.17 -10.18 -12.12
N PHE A 163 -2.40 -9.10 -11.98
CA PHE A 163 -2.43 -8.26 -10.80
C PHE A 163 -2.48 -6.77 -11.14
N ASP A 164 -3.47 -6.08 -10.61
CA ASP A 164 -3.58 -4.63 -10.68
C ASP A 164 -3.01 -3.99 -9.41
N CYS A 165 -2.00 -3.14 -9.56
CA CYS A 165 -1.46 -2.37 -8.43
C CYS A 165 -1.94 -0.91 -8.53
N HIS A 166 -2.65 -0.46 -7.50
CA HIS A 166 -3.06 0.93 -7.37
C HIS A 166 -1.96 1.75 -6.68
N HIS A 167 -1.57 2.85 -7.29
CA HIS A 167 -0.54 3.77 -6.78
C HIS A 167 -1.20 5.08 -6.38
N LEU A 168 -1.27 5.37 -5.08
CA LEU A 168 -1.80 6.63 -4.56
C LEU A 168 -0.70 7.35 -3.79
N VAL A 169 -0.46 8.62 -4.15
CA VAL A 169 0.54 9.46 -3.48
C VAL A 169 -0.16 10.54 -2.67
N LEU A 170 0.13 10.61 -1.37
CA LEU A 170 -0.42 11.61 -0.45
C LEU A 170 0.67 12.59 -0.05
N GLU A 171 0.37 13.88 -0.10
CA GLU A 171 1.31 14.93 0.24
C GLU A 171 1.33 15.22 1.75
N TYR A 172 2.51 15.11 2.34
CA TYR A 172 2.82 15.49 3.72
C TYR A 172 3.95 16.53 3.71
N LEU A 173 3.77 17.59 2.90
CA LEU A 173 4.81 18.57 2.64
C LEU A 173 5.30 19.25 3.92
N GLY A 174 6.62 19.32 4.07
CA GLY A 174 7.28 19.95 5.21
C GLY A 174 7.41 19.06 6.45
N LEU A 175 6.83 17.86 6.43
CA LEU A 175 7.11 16.83 7.42
C LEU A 175 8.51 16.26 7.16
N LYS A 176 9.30 16.06 8.22
CA LYS A 176 10.67 15.54 8.13
C LYS A 176 10.79 14.31 9.01
N ARG A 177 11.45 13.28 8.49
CA ARG A 177 11.91 12.17 9.32
C ARG A 177 12.93 12.74 10.31
N SER A 178 12.75 12.46 11.60
CA SER A 178 13.79 12.80 12.59
C SER A 178 15.02 11.93 12.30
N SER A 179 16.17 12.57 12.12
CA SER A 179 17.45 11.87 12.04
C SER A 179 17.67 11.09 13.33
N SER A 180 17.82 9.77 13.20
CA SER A 180 18.35 8.89 14.25
C SER A 180 19.76 9.29 14.63
#